data_AF-A0A522DS93-F1
#
_entry.id   AF-A0A522DS93-F1
#
_cell.length_a   1.000
_cell.length_b   1.000
_cell.length_c   1.000
_cell.angle_alpha   90.00
_cell.angle_beta   90.00
_cell.angle_gamma   90.00
#
_symmetry.space_group_name_H-M   'P 1'
#
loop_
_entity.id
_entity.type
_entity.pdbx_description
1 polymer ?
#
loop_
_entity_poly.entity_id
_entity_poly.type
_entity_poly.pdbx_seq_one_letter_code
_entity_poly.pdbx_strand_id
1 'polypeptide(L)'
;MPAAAQRTVAQANAWRGELHLVFECNEQATRLSASRARIPLAIQRPFYPEGAELCHALMLHPPGGMVGGDQLEITLELKAGAQALLTTPSAGKWYRSAQ
;
A
#
# COMPACT_ATOMS: atom_id res chain seq x y z
N MET A 1 33.44 18.20 -28.30
CA MET A 1 32.31 17.34 -27.90
C MET A 1 32.78 16.46 -26.74
N PRO A 2 32.56 16.80 -25.46
CA PRO A 2 32.93 15.88 -24.38
C PRO A 2 31.82 14.83 -24.23
N ALA A 3 32.23 13.57 -24.16
CA ALA A 3 31.36 12.43 -23.92
C ALA A 3 30.69 12.56 -22.54
N ALA A 4 29.37 12.42 -22.50
CA ALA A 4 28.60 12.43 -21.28
C ALA A 4 29.04 11.25 -20.40
N ALA A 5 29.62 11.55 -19.25
CA ALA A 5 29.91 10.57 -18.22
C ALA A 5 28.61 9.89 -17.81
N GLN A 6 28.47 8.61 -18.15
CA GLN A 6 27.38 7.77 -17.68
C GLN A 6 27.53 7.66 -16.17
N ARG A 7 26.68 8.37 -15.44
CA ARG A 7 26.55 8.21 -14.00
C ARG A 7 25.88 6.86 -13.76
N THR A 8 26.69 5.84 -13.47
CA THR A 8 26.19 4.60 -12.88
C THR A 8 25.57 4.96 -11.54
N VAL A 9 24.25 5.11 -11.51
CA VAL A 9 23.51 5.30 -10.26
C VAL A 9 23.70 3.99 -9.49
N ALA A 10 24.39 4.06 -8.35
CA ALA A 10 24.48 2.95 -7.43
C ALA A 10 23.05 2.45 -7.19
N GLN A 11 22.83 1.15 -7.42
CA GLN A 11 21.53 0.50 -7.30
C GLN A 11 21.11 0.55 -5.82
N ALA A 12 20.51 1.67 -5.42
CA ALA A 12 19.87 1.78 -4.11
C ALA A 12 18.87 0.63 -4.04
N ASN A 13 18.89 -0.13 -2.95
CA ASN A 13 18.00 -1.28 -2.77
C ASN A 13 16.55 -0.85 -3.03
N ALA A 14 16.03 -1.24 -4.19
CA ALA A 14 14.65 -0.98 -4.56
C ALA A 14 13.74 -1.68 -3.55
N TRP A 15 12.76 -0.94 -3.03
CA TRP A 15 11.79 -1.48 -2.10
C TRP A 15 10.88 -2.48 -2.82
N ARG A 16 10.49 -3.54 -2.08
CA ARG A 16 9.45 -4.47 -2.50
C ARG A 16 8.39 -4.56 -1.41
N GLY A 17 7.37 -3.72 -1.49
CA GLY A 17 6.27 -3.75 -0.53
C GLY A 17 5.20 -4.73 -0.97
N GLU A 18 4.62 -5.44 -0.02
CA GLU A 18 3.48 -6.31 -0.27
C GLU A 18 2.43 -6.05 0.81
N LEU A 19 1.16 -5.96 0.42
CA LEU A 19 0.03 -5.84 1.33
C LEU A 19 -1.09 -6.76 0.86
N HIS A 20 -1.42 -7.74 1.67
CA HIS A 20 -2.54 -8.67 1.42
C HIS A 20 -3.56 -8.53 2.54
N LEU A 21 -4.80 -8.18 2.18
CA LEU A 21 -5.89 -7.91 3.11
C LEU A 21 -7.12 -8.74 2.74
N VAL A 22 -7.75 -9.35 3.75
CA VAL A 22 -9.00 -10.09 3.58
C VAL A 22 -10.08 -9.46 4.46
N PHE A 23 -11.20 -9.10 3.84
CA PHE A 23 -12.36 -8.53 4.51
C PHE A 23 -13.53 -9.52 4.45
N GLU A 24 -14.16 -9.73 5.61
CA GLU A 24 -15.27 -10.66 5.81
C GLU A 24 -16.44 -9.97 6.49
N CYS A 25 -17.66 -10.33 6.11
CA CYS A 25 -18.88 -9.88 6.77
C CYS A 25 -19.38 -10.97 7.71
N ASN A 26 -19.60 -10.64 8.99
CA ASN A 26 -20.27 -11.49 9.96
C ASN A 26 -21.39 -10.71 10.64
N GLU A 27 -22.60 -11.27 10.71
CA GLU A 27 -23.75 -10.68 11.41
C GLU A 27 -23.93 -9.17 11.09
N GLN A 28 -23.83 -8.81 9.80
CA GLN A 28 -23.92 -7.44 9.25
C GLN A 28 -22.71 -6.52 9.50
N ALA A 29 -21.65 -6.98 10.17
CA ALA A 29 -20.42 -6.21 10.34
C ALA A 29 -19.30 -6.69 9.40
N THR A 30 -18.72 -5.80 8.62
CA THR A 30 -17.49 -6.10 7.86
C THR A 30 -16.28 -5.95 8.77
N ARG A 31 -15.31 -6.86 8.68
CA ARG A 31 -14.06 -6.80 9.44
C ARG A 31 -12.88 -7.24 8.60
N LEU A 32 -11.68 -6.75 8.94
CA LEU A 32 -10.42 -7.26 8.41
C LEU A 32 -10.09 -8.60 9.11
N SER A 33 -10.32 -9.73 8.43
CA SER A 33 -10.11 -11.08 8.98
C SER A 33 -8.66 -11.55 8.86
N ALA A 34 -7.94 -11.09 7.83
CA ALA A 34 -6.51 -11.35 7.67
C ALA A 34 -5.77 -10.13 7.12
N SER A 35 -4.53 -9.98 7.56
CA SER A 35 -3.60 -8.95 7.09
C SER A 35 -2.18 -9.49 7.08
N ARG A 36 -1.51 -9.35 5.94
CA ARG A 36 -0.08 -9.61 5.78
C ARG A 36 0.54 -8.39 5.12
N ALA A 37 1.57 -7.84 5.74
CA ALA A 37 2.30 -6.71 5.22
C ALA A 37 3.80 -7.00 5.19
N ARG A 38 4.44 -6.64 4.07
CA ARG A 38 5.88 -6.57 3.91
C ARG A 38 6.27 -5.10 3.77
N ILE A 39 7.26 -4.69 4.55
CA ILE A 39 7.82 -3.35 4.45
C ILE A 39 8.23 -3.03 3.00
N PRO A 40 7.98 -1.82 2.50
CA PRO A 40 7.57 -0.62 3.26
C PRO A 40 6.06 -0.41 3.42
N LEU A 41 5.20 -1.37 3.06
CA LEU A 41 3.75 -1.22 3.28
C LEU A 41 3.36 -1.56 4.71
N ALA A 42 2.39 -0.82 5.23
CA ALA A 42 1.75 -1.10 6.51
C ALA A 42 0.26 -0.74 6.46
N ILE A 43 -0.50 -1.20 7.44
CA ILE A 43 -1.91 -0.87 7.61
C ILE A 43 -2.18 -0.40 9.03
N GLN A 44 -2.95 0.68 9.18
CA GLN A 44 -3.47 1.08 10.49
C GLN A 44 -4.64 0.20 10.90
N ARG A 45 -4.89 0.11 12.20
CA ARG A 45 -6.04 -0.62 12.74
C ARG A 45 -7.33 -0.11 12.08
N PRO A 46 -8.18 -1.01 11.54
CA PRO A 46 -9.45 -0.60 10.94
C PRO A 46 -10.38 0.10 11.91
N PHE A 47 -11.22 1.00 11.38
CA PHE A 47 -12.21 1.79 12.11
C PHE A 47 -13.50 1.93 11.28
N TYR A 48 -14.56 2.45 11.90
CA TYR A 48 -15.93 2.35 11.38
C TYR A 48 -16.73 3.67 11.60
N PRO A 49 -16.40 4.75 10.86
CA PRO A 49 -17.08 6.04 11.04
C PRO A 49 -18.57 6.01 10.63
N GLU A 50 -18.89 5.27 9.58
CA GLU A 50 -20.22 5.19 8.95
C GLU A 50 -21.06 4.04 9.52
N GLY A 51 -20.49 3.22 10.41
CA GLY A 51 -21.14 2.05 11.01
C GLY A 51 -20.38 0.75 10.74
N ALA A 52 -20.83 -0.33 11.39
CA ALA A 52 -20.11 -1.61 11.37
C ALA A 52 -20.11 -2.32 9.99
N GLU A 53 -21.04 -1.96 9.11
CA GLU A 53 -21.16 -2.57 7.78
C GLU A 53 -19.97 -2.20 6.86
N LEU A 54 -19.39 -1.02 7.04
CA LEU A 54 -18.33 -0.46 6.20
C LEU A 54 -17.00 -0.35 6.96
N CYS A 55 -16.06 -1.24 6.64
CA CYS A 55 -14.75 -1.27 7.28
C CYS A 55 -13.78 -0.27 6.62
N HIS A 56 -13.33 0.75 7.36
CA HIS A 56 -12.34 1.71 6.89
C HIS A 56 -10.93 1.25 7.27
N ALA A 57 -10.03 1.23 6.29
CA ALA A 57 -8.64 0.86 6.45
C ALA A 57 -7.73 1.93 5.85
N LEU A 58 -6.62 2.23 6.54
CA LEU A 58 -5.60 3.14 6.05
C LEU A 58 -4.34 2.37 5.68
N MET A 59 -4.00 2.37 4.41
CA MET A 59 -2.71 1.91 3.91
C MET A 59 -1.66 3.01 4.12
N LEU A 60 -0.49 2.60 4.60
CA LEU A 60 0.65 3.47 4.83
C LEU A 60 1.82 3.05 3.94
N HIS A 61 2.50 4.05 3.38
CA HIS A 61 3.81 3.92 2.75
C HIS A 61 4.73 4.97 3.38
N PRO A 62 5.36 4.66 4.54
CA PRO A 62 6.19 5.61 5.28
C PRO A 62 7.40 6.19 4.55
N PRO A 63 8.02 5.53 3.54
CA PRO A 63 9.11 6.14 2.79
C PRO A 63 8.72 7.49 2.17
N GLY A 64 9.72 8.36 1.99
CA GLY A 64 9.53 9.72 1.46
C GLY A 64 8.93 9.79 0.05
N GLY A 65 8.82 8.66 -0.65
CA GLY A 65 8.16 8.48 -1.93
C GLY A 65 8.65 7.22 -2.63
N MET A 66 8.11 6.96 -3.81
CA MET A 66 8.52 5.91 -4.73
C MET A 66 9.68 6.41 -5.59
N VAL A 67 10.76 5.63 -5.67
CA VAL A 67 11.88 5.87 -6.59
C VAL A 67 11.94 4.80 -7.69
N GLY A 68 12.75 5.05 -8.72
CA GLY A 68 12.93 4.11 -9.82
C GLY A 68 13.37 2.72 -9.33
N GLY A 69 12.61 1.69 -9.70
CA GLY A 69 12.86 0.30 -9.33
C GLY A 69 12.00 -0.21 -8.17
N ASP A 70 11.38 0.67 -7.36
CA ASP A 70 10.48 0.25 -6.28
C ASP A 70 9.25 -0.50 -6.83
N GLN A 71 8.83 -1.53 -6.12
CA GLN A 71 7.65 -2.33 -6.44
C GLN A 71 6.74 -2.43 -5.22
N LEU A 72 5.46 -2.16 -5.40
CA LEU A 72 4.44 -2.32 -4.37
C LEU A 72 3.33 -3.21 -4.93
N GLU A 73 3.03 -4.30 -4.24
CA GLU A 73 1.92 -5.20 -4.55
C GLU A 73 0.84 -5.07 -3.48
N ILE A 74 -0.40 -4.82 -3.91
CA ILE A 74 -1.54 -4.64 -3.02
C ILE A 74 -2.65 -5.58 -3.50
N THR A 75 -2.99 -6.54 -2.67
CA THR A 75 -4.00 -7.57 -2.95
C THR A 75 -5.12 -7.48 -1.92
N LEU A 76 -6.34 -7.32 -2.41
CA LEU A 76 -7.54 -7.17 -1.59
C LEU A 76 -8.51 -8.30 -1.91
N GLU A 77 -8.90 -9.05 -0.89
CA GLU A 77 -9.96 -10.04 -0.97
C GLU A 77 -11.19 -9.54 -0.21
N LEU A 78 -12.29 -9.33 -0.93
CA LEU A 78 -13.58 -8.95 -0.37
C LEU A 78 -14.50 -10.18 -0.41
N LYS A 79 -14.81 -10.78 0.73
CA LYS A 79 -15.77 -11.90 0.78
C LYS A 79 -17.20 -11.38 0.56
N ALA A 80 -18.12 -12.30 0.25
CA ALA A 80 -19.51 -11.96 -0.03
C ALA A 80 -20.13 -11.14 1.11
N GLY A 81 -20.79 -10.03 0.76
CA GLY A 81 -21.45 -9.13 1.71
C GLY A 81 -20.52 -8.20 2.49
N ALA A 82 -19.20 -8.30 2.33
CA ALA A 82 -18.25 -7.36 2.94
C ALA A 82 -18.23 -6.03 2.18
N GLN A 83 -18.12 -4.93 2.92
CA GLN A 83 -17.91 -3.58 2.39
C GLN A 83 -16.69 -2.95 3.06
N ALA A 84 -15.75 -2.46 2.26
CA ALA A 84 -14.51 -1.88 2.77
C ALA A 84 -14.12 -0.62 2.00
N LEU A 85 -13.56 0.35 2.72
CA LEU A 85 -12.89 1.51 2.16
C LEU A 85 -11.41 1.44 2.52
N LEU A 86 -10.54 1.27 1.52
CA LEU A 86 -9.10 1.39 1.68
C LEU A 86 -8.63 2.72 1.13
N THR A 87 -7.96 3.52 1.94
CA THR A 87 -7.39 4.81 1.51
C THR A 87 -6.00 5.03 2.10
N THR A 88 -5.29 6.04 1.62
CA THR A 88 -3.98 6.47 2.13
C THR A 88 -4.12 7.87 2.73
N PRO A 89 -3.63 8.14 3.94
CA PRO A 89 -3.75 9.45 4.57
C PRO A 89 -2.82 10.51 3.97
N SER A 90 -2.02 10.15 2.95
CA SER A 90 -0.97 10.99 2.40
C SER A 90 -0.93 10.88 0.87
N ALA A 91 -0.50 11.95 0.22
CA ALA A 91 -0.23 11.94 -1.20
C ALA A 91 1.07 11.15 -1.47
N GLY A 92 1.00 10.15 -2.33
CA GLY A 92 2.17 9.42 -2.79
C GLY A 92 3.08 10.34 -3.62
N LYS A 93 4.35 10.45 -3.24
CA LYS A 93 5.36 11.16 -4.03
C LYS A 93 6.05 10.18 -4.96
N TRP A 94 6.12 10.49 -6.24
CA TRP A 94 6.82 9.71 -7.25
C TRP A 94 7.98 10.53 -7.78
N TYR A 95 9.20 10.04 -7.61
CA TYR A 95 10.39 10.73 -8.08
C TYR A 95 10.71 10.34 -9.51
N ARG A 96 11.29 11.30 -10.25
CA ARG A 96 11.78 11.05 -11.61
C ARG A 96 12.82 9.92 -11.58
N SER A 97 12.55 8.85 -12.32
CA SER A 97 13.55 7.81 -12.59
C SER A 97 14.41 8.20 -13.79
N ALA A 98 15.68 7.81 -13.77
CA ALA A 98 16.62 7.95 -14.89
C ALA A 98 16.75 6.65 -15.71
N GLN A 99 15.95 5.63 -15.38
CA GLN A 99 15.80 4.43 -16.20
C GLN A 99 15.08 4.75 -17.51
#